data_AF-A0A3B3HN74-F1
#
_entry.id   AF-A0A3B3HN74-F1
#
_cell.length_a   1.000
_cell.length_b   1.000
_cell.length_c   1.000
_cell.angle_alpha   90.00
_cell.angle_beta   90.00
_cell.angle_gamma   90.00
#
_symmetry.space_group_name_H-M   'P 1'
#
loop_
_entity.id
_entity.type
_entity.pdbx_description
1 polymer ?
#
loop_
_entity_poly.entity_id
_entity_poly.type
_entity_poly.pdbx_seq_one_letter_code
_entity_poly.pdbx_strand_id
1 'polypeptide(L)'
;FMSYLVPIYTLVRDLIEINRYALQKLLSTTYTFSNASAAEMSAIRTMVLQNRLVLDLLTASSGGVCKMVGDTCCTFIPDSGSDGQDISTALHDLTGLQSWKPVYITVHTDDHITIFDRKTPNLST
;
A
#
# COMPACT_ATOMS: atom_id res chain seq x y z
N PHE A 1 21.81 -40.39 4.57
CA PHE A 1 21.81 -38.97 4.96
C PHE A 1 21.34 -38.08 3.81
N MET A 2 22.01 -38.09 2.65
CA MET A 2 21.62 -37.26 1.48
C MET A 2 20.22 -37.52 0.92
N SER A 3 19.68 -38.74 1.03
CA SER A 3 18.32 -39.08 0.55
C SER A 3 17.19 -38.36 1.28
N TYR A 4 17.41 -37.88 2.51
CA TYR A 4 16.43 -37.11 3.28
C TYR A 4 16.63 -35.59 3.15
N LEU A 5 17.87 -35.17 2.88
CA LEU A 5 18.24 -33.76 2.83
C LEU A 5 17.76 -33.08 1.54
N VAL A 6 17.82 -33.81 0.41
CA VAL A 6 17.30 -33.35 -0.88
C VAL A 6 15.79 -33.03 -0.84
N PRO A 7 14.89 -33.91 -0.38
CA PRO A 7 13.46 -33.62 -0.32
C PRO A 7 13.09 -32.51 0.68
N ILE A 8 13.82 -32.38 1.78
CA ILE A 8 13.62 -31.27 2.74
C ILE A 8 14.01 -29.94 2.07
N TYR A 9 15.13 -29.89 1.37
CA TYR A 9 15.59 -28.70 0.67
C TYR A 9 14.64 -28.26 -0.45
N THR A 10 14.13 -29.20 -1.25
CA THR A 10 13.15 -28.88 -2.30
C THR A 10 11.85 -28.36 -1.71
N LEU A 11 11.36 -28.97 -0.61
CA LEU A 11 10.14 -28.52 0.06
C LEU A 11 10.27 -27.10 0.62
N VAL A 12 11.41 -26.78 1.24
CA VAL A 12 11.68 -25.43 1.74
C VAL A 12 11.75 -24.42 0.60
N ARG A 13 12.42 -24.76 -0.51
CA ARG A 13 12.51 -23.90 -1.70
C ARG A 13 11.12 -23.60 -2.27
N ASP A 14 10.29 -24.62 -2.44
CA ASP A 14 8.95 -24.47 -3.02
C ASP A 14 8.05 -23.62 -2.11
N LEU A 15 8.12 -23.82 -0.80
CA LEU A 15 7.38 -23.02 0.17
C LEU A 15 7.77 -21.53 0.12
N ILE A 16 9.07 -21.23 -0.02
CA ILE A 16 9.56 -19.85 -0.16
C ILE A 16 8.98 -19.21 -1.43
N GLU A 17 8.97 -19.93 -2.55
CA GLU A 17 8.50 -19.41 -3.83
C GLU A 17 6.98 -19.17 -3.83
N ILE A 18 6.20 -20.10 -3.23
CA ILE A 18 4.74 -19.95 -3.10
C ILE A 18 4.40 -18.72 -2.24
N ASN A 19 5.05 -18.56 -1.08
CA ASN A 19 4.82 -17.40 -0.22
C ASN A 19 5.22 -16.10 -0.90
N ARG A 20 6.35 -16.10 -1.63
CA ARG A 20 6.81 -14.95 -2.42
C ARG A 20 5.76 -14.55 -3.47
N TYR A 21 5.22 -15.50 -4.21
CA TYR A 21 4.19 -15.25 -5.21
C TYR A 21 2.90 -14.71 -4.55
N ALA A 22 2.45 -15.33 -3.46
CA ALA A 22 1.25 -14.91 -2.75
C ALA A 22 1.38 -13.47 -2.21
N LEU A 23 2.53 -13.13 -1.61
CA LEU A 23 2.82 -11.79 -1.10
C LEU A 23 2.89 -10.74 -2.21
N GLN A 24 3.52 -11.04 -3.35
CA GLN A 24 3.56 -10.11 -4.49
C GLN A 24 2.17 -9.85 -5.06
N LYS A 25 1.36 -10.90 -5.19
CA LYS A 25 -0.01 -10.78 -5.66
C LYS A 25 -0.85 -9.95 -4.69
N LEU A 26 -0.68 -10.16 -3.38
CA LEU A 26 -1.34 -9.37 -2.35
C LEU A 26 -0.93 -7.90 -2.46
N LEU A 27 0.36 -7.57 -2.50
CA LEU A 27 0.88 -6.21 -2.62
C LEU A 27 0.37 -5.49 -3.88
N SER A 28 0.36 -6.17 -5.03
CA SER A 28 -0.15 -5.65 -6.29
C SER A 28 -1.66 -5.34 -6.19
N THR A 29 -2.43 -6.28 -5.63
CA THR A 29 -3.89 -6.12 -5.46
C THR A 29 -4.24 -5.03 -4.44
N THR A 30 -3.51 -4.95 -3.33
CA THR A 30 -3.71 -3.90 -2.33
C THR A 30 -3.37 -2.52 -2.88
N TYR A 31 -2.32 -2.41 -3.70
CA TYR A 31 -1.97 -1.16 -4.37
C TYR A 31 -3.07 -0.70 -5.32
N THR A 32 -3.57 -1.59 -6.20
CA THR A 32 -4.64 -1.22 -7.15
C THR A 32 -5.91 -0.83 -6.43
N PHE A 33 -6.31 -1.59 -5.40
CA PHE A 33 -7.45 -1.25 -4.56
C PHE A 33 -7.30 0.12 -3.90
N SER A 34 -6.18 0.36 -3.21
CA SER A 34 -5.95 1.61 -2.47
C SER A 34 -5.90 2.82 -3.40
N ASN A 35 -5.31 2.66 -4.59
CA ASN A 35 -5.24 3.72 -5.58
C ASN A 35 -6.62 4.04 -6.17
N ALA A 36 -7.45 3.01 -6.44
CA ALA A 36 -8.82 3.20 -6.88
C ALA A 36 -9.67 3.90 -5.80
N SER A 37 -9.57 3.45 -4.54
CA SER A 37 -10.29 4.07 -3.41
C SER A 37 -9.89 5.54 -3.20
N ALA A 38 -8.60 5.88 -3.35
CA ALA A 38 -8.15 7.27 -3.27
C ALA A 38 -8.79 8.14 -4.37
N ALA A 39 -8.84 7.63 -5.60
CA ALA A 39 -9.46 8.34 -6.72
C ALA A 39 -10.97 8.53 -6.50
N GLU A 40 -11.67 7.50 -6.03
CA GLU A 40 -13.10 7.57 -5.71
C GLU A 40 -13.39 8.58 -4.59
N MET A 41 -12.62 8.57 -3.50
CA MET A 41 -12.77 9.52 -2.40
C MET A 41 -12.55 10.96 -2.85
N SER A 42 -11.56 11.21 -3.71
CA SER A 42 -11.30 12.54 -4.28
C SER A 42 -12.47 13.03 -5.14
N ALA A 43 -13.04 12.15 -5.97
CA ALA A 43 -14.22 12.47 -6.78
C ALA A 43 -15.46 12.75 -5.92
N ILE A 44 -15.74 11.90 -4.93
CA ILE A 44 -16.87 12.07 -3.99
C ILE A 44 -16.72 13.38 -3.23
N ARG A 45 -15.52 13.68 -2.70
CA ARG A 45 -15.25 14.94 -2.00
C ARG A 45 -15.56 16.15 -2.87
N THR A 46 -15.13 16.11 -4.13
CA THR A 46 -15.39 17.18 -5.10
C THR A 46 -16.90 17.36 -5.32
N MET A 47 -17.64 16.28 -5.51
CA MET A 47 -19.10 16.33 -5.64
C MET A 47 -19.80 16.84 -4.37
N VAL A 48 -19.36 16.41 -3.19
CA VAL A 48 -19.92 16.86 -1.92
C VAL A 48 -19.70 18.35 -1.70
N LEU A 49 -18.51 18.87 -2.03
CA LEU A 49 -18.20 20.30 -1.92
C LEU A 49 -19.03 21.13 -2.92
N GLN A 50 -19.20 20.65 -4.15
CA GLN A 50 -20.08 21.29 -5.14
C GLN A 50 -21.54 21.29 -4.68
N ASN A 51 -22.04 20.15 -4.19
CA ASN A 51 -23.39 20.03 -3.64
C ASN A 51 -23.57 20.99 -2.45
N ARG A 52 -22.55 21.13 -1.59
CA ARG A 52 -22.59 22.05 -0.46
C ARG A 52 -22.70 23.51 -0.90
N LEU A 53 -21.92 23.93 -1.90
CA LEU A 53 -22.01 25.27 -2.48
C LEU A 53 -23.41 25.56 -3.03
N VAL A 54 -23.99 24.63 -3.77
CA VAL A 54 -25.35 24.77 -4.32
C VAL A 54 -26.38 24.84 -3.20
N LEU A 55 -26.28 23.97 -2.19
CA LEU A 55 -27.19 23.98 -1.04
C LEU A 55 -27.09 25.27 -0.23
N ASP A 56 -25.89 25.80 -0.01
CA ASP A 56 -25.70 27.08 0.67
C ASP A 56 -26.31 28.24 -0.12
N LEU A 57 -26.20 28.24 -1.44
CA LEU A 57 -26.86 29.23 -2.30
C LEU A 57 -28.39 29.13 -2.22
N LEU A 58 -28.95 27.91 -2.34
CA LEU A 58 -30.40 27.69 -2.28
C LEU A 58 -31.00 28.05 -0.92
N THR A 59 -30.21 27.95 0.14
CA THR A 59 -30.66 28.17 1.52
C THR A 59 -30.19 29.52 2.07
N ALA A 60 -29.57 30.37 1.24
CA ALA A 60 -29.05 31.67 1.67
C ALA A 60 -30.13 32.54 2.34
N SER A 61 -31.37 32.49 1.86
CA SER A 61 -32.51 33.22 2.44
C SER A 61 -32.96 32.70 3.82
N SER A 62 -32.73 31.42 4.12
CA SER A 62 -33.03 30.79 5.41
C SER A 62 -31.83 30.76 6.36
N GLY A 63 -30.74 31.46 6.03
CA GLY A 63 -29.52 31.54 6.84
C GLY A 63 -28.45 30.50 6.49
N GLY A 64 -28.57 29.85 5.34
CA GLY A 64 -27.63 28.85 4.83
C GLY A 64 -27.81 27.48 5.46
N VAL A 65 -27.06 26.48 4.97
CA VAL A 65 -27.17 25.12 5.49
C VAL A 65 -26.69 25.03 6.95
N CYS A 66 -25.82 25.95 7.39
CA CYS A 66 -25.40 26.02 8.80
C CYS A 66 -26.51 26.37 9.78
N LYS A 67 -27.44 27.25 9.41
CA LYS A 67 -28.61 27.57 10.26
C LYS A 67 -29.50 26.34 10.45
N MET A 68 -29.59 25.49 9.44
CA MET A 68 -30.46 24.31 9.45
C MET A 68 -29.80 23.08 10.10
N VAL A 69 -28.51 22.86 9.86
CA VAL A 69 -27.76 21.69 10.36
C VAL A 69 -27.17 21.92 11.76
N GLY A 70 -26.88 23.17 12.12
CA GLY A 70 -26.24 23.52 13.39
C GLY A 70 -24.74 23.25 13.40
N ASP A 71 -24.19 22.87 14.55
CA ASP A 71 -22.75 22.84 14.82
C ASP A 71 -21.94 21.85 13.97
N THR A 72 -22.60 20.87 13.34
CA THR A 72 -21.93 19.89 12.45
C THR A 72 -21.84 20.37 11.00
N CYS A 73 -22.43 21.52 10.68
CA CYS A 73 -22.26 22.15 9.37
C CYS A 73 -20.79 22.52 9.15
N CYS A 74 -20.33 22.51 7.91
CA CYS A 74 -18.95 22.88 7.57
C CYS A 74 -17.86 22.01 8.23
N THR A 75 -18.17 20.74 8.54
CA THR A 75 -17.15 19.76 8.90
C THR A 75 -16.08 19.71 7.81
N PHE A 76 -14.82 19.88 8.19
CA PHE A 76 -13.69 19.84 7.28
C PHE A 76 -13.57 18.44 6.67
N ILE A 77 -13.56 18.37 5.34
CA ILE A 77 -13.21 17.15 4.62
C ILE A 77 -11.72 17.26 4.31
N PRO A 78 -10.84 16.42 4.89
CA PRO A 78 -9.40 16.50 4.66
C PRO A 78 -9.04 16.22 3.20
N ASP A 79 -7.99 16.88 2.71
CA ASP A 79 -7.38 16.55 1.42
C ASP A 79 -6.25 15.57 1.62
N SER A 80 -6.30 14.47 0.87
CA SER A 80 -5.21 13.52 0.75
C SER A 80 -3.86 14.16 0.37
N GLY A 81 -3.85 15.34 -0.25
CA GLY A 81 -2.65 16.03 -0.71
C GLY A 81 -1.98 16.98 0.29
N SER A 82 -2.68 17.51 1.30
CA SER A 82 -2.14 18.56 2.17
C SER A 82 -1.55 18.03 3.48
N ASP A 83 -2.09 16.92 3.99
CA ASP A 83 -1.81 16.48 5.37
C ASP A 83 -1.01 15.15 5.42
N GLY A 84 -0.64 14.60 4.26
CA GLY A 84 0.45 13.62 4.08
C GLY A 84 0.35 12.29 4.81
N GLN A 85 -0.79 11.92 5.40
CA GLN A 85 -0.80 10.86 6.43
C GLN A 85 -1.56 9.56 6.13
N ASP A 86 -2.34 9.45 5.05
CA ASP A 86 -3.17 8.24 4.88
C ASP A 86 -2.79 7.41 3.63
N ILE A 87 -3.50 7.61 2.52
CA ILE A 87 -3.48 6.65 1.40
C ILE A 87 -2.27 6.88 0.47
N SER A 88 -1.86 8.13 0.24
CA SER A 88 -0.72 8.43 -0.64
C SER A 88 0.60 7.89 -0.10
N THR A 89 0.83 8.04 1.20
CA THR A 89 2.00 7.48 1.90
C THR A 89 1.99 5.96 1.88
N ALA A 90 0.84 5.33 2.17
CA ALA A 90 0.70 3.89 2.07
C ALA A 90 0.96 3.37 0.64
N LEU A 91 0.47 4.08 -0.40
CA LEU A 91 0.75 3.74 -1.81
C LEU A 91 2.23 3.85 -2.15
N HIS A 92 2.91 4.87 -1.65
CA HIS A 92 4.36 5.03 -1.81
C HIS A 92 5.11 3.84 -1.18
N ASP A 93 4.76 3.46 0.05
CA ASP A 93 5.40 2.34 0.75
C ASP A 93 5.13 1.00 0.06
N LEU A 94 3.89 0.78 -0.41
CA LEU A 94 3.54 -0.40 -1.22
C LEU A 94 4.37 -0.48 -2.50
N THR A 95 4.62 0.65 -3.16
CA THR A 95 5.49 0.72 -4.34
C THR A 95 6.93 0.35 -3.97
N GLY A 96 7.42 0.81 -2.82
CA GLY A 96 8.71 0.42 -2.28
C GLY A 96 8.82 -1.09 -2.04
N LEU A 97 7.79 -1.71 -1.45
CA LEU A 97 7.75 -3.15 -1.19
C LEU A 97 7.68 -3.99 -2.46
N GLN A 98 6.95 -3.55 -3.49
CA GLN A 98 6.91 -4.23 -4.79
C GLN A 98 8.28 -4.26 -5.48
N SER A 99 9.13 -3.26 -5.24
CA SER A 99 10.48 -3.21 -5.80
C SER A 99 11.48 -4.16 -5.13
N TRP A 100 11.12 -4.73 -3.98
CA TRP A 100 12.04 -5.51 -3.16
C TRP A 100 12.49 -6.81 -3.85
N LYS A 101 13.80 -7.05 -3.86
CA LYS A 101 14.42 -8.21 -4.50
C LYS A 101 14.70 -9.30 -3.47
N PRO A 102 14.58 -10.59 -3.86
CA PRO A 102 14.89 -11.68 -2.95
C PRO A 102 16.39 -11.75 -2.64
N VAL A 103 16.69 -12.08 -1.40
CA VAL A 103 18.01 -12.52 -0.95
C VAL A 103 18.18 -13.99 -1.32
N TYR A 104 19.33 -14.36 -1.88
CA TYR A 104 19.66 -15.75 -2.17
C TYR A 104 20.81 -16.22 -1.27
N ILE A 105 20.65 -17.41 -0.71
CA ILE A 105 21.66 -18.05 0.13
C ILE A 105 22.31 -19.15 -0.70
N THR A 106 23.63 -19.12 -0.83
CA THR A 106 24.39 -20.23 -1.40
C THR A 106 25.22 -20.88 -0.31
N VAL A 107 25.12 -22.20 -0.23
CA VAL A 107 25.91 -23.03 0.69
C VAL A 107 27.05 -23.61 -0.14
N HIS A 108 28.28 -23.32 0.28
CA HIS A 108 29.49 -23.82 -0.38
C HIS A 108 29.89 -25.19 0.17
N THR A 109 30.74 -25.90 -0.58
CA THR A 109 31.19 -27.26 -0.23
C THR A 109 32.17 -27.31 0.95
N ASP A 110 32.66 -26.16 1.39
CA ASP A 110 33.56 -25.93 2.52
C ASP A 110 32.83 -25.41 3.78
N ASP A 111 31.51 -25.66 3.87
CA ASP A 111 30.63 -25.26 4.98
C ASP A 111 30.54 -23.74 5.23
N HIS A 112 30.98 -22.90 4.29
CA HIS A 112 30.72 -21.46 4.35
C HIS A 112 29.37 -21.12 3.70
N ILE A 113 28.62 -20.20 4.33
CA ILE A 113 27.35 -19.68 3.81
C ILE A 113 27.61 -18.28 3.25
N THR A 114 27.20 -18.04 2.00
CA THR A 114 27.19 -16.67 1.46
C THR A 114 25.76 -16.21 1.22
N ILE A 115 25.43 -15.06 1.81
CA ILE A 115 24.16 -14.39 1.67
C ILE A 115 24.33 -13.32 0.62
N PHE A 116 23.55 -13.38 -0.46
CA PHE A 116 23.59 -12.38 -1.51
C PHE A 116 22.30 -11.56 -1.52
N ASP A 117 22.44 -10.28 -1.24
CA ASP A 117 21.39 -9.28 -1.45
C ASP A 117 21.46 -8.75 -2.88
N ARG A 118 20.39 -8.94 -3.66
CA ARG A 118 20.32 -8.45 -5.04
C ARG A 118 20.20 -6.91 -5.12
N LYS A 119 19.95 -6.21 -4.01
CA LYS A 119 19.86 -4.74 -3.91
C LYS A 119 21.23 -4.08 -3.75
N THR A 120 22.23 -4.78 -3.22
CA THR A 120 23.62 -4.34 -3.10
C THR A 120 24.56 -5.44 -3.61
N PRO A 121 25.02 -5.39 -4.87
CA PRO A 121 25.85 -6.47 -5.45
C PRO A 121 27.22 -6.66 -4.78
N ASN A 122 27.56 -5.90 -3.74
CA ASN A 122 28.76 -6.07 -2.93
C ASN A 122 28.41 -5.96 -1.44
N LEU A 123 28.20 -7.10 -0.79
CA LEU A 123 28.56 -7.22 0.63
C LEU A 123 29.28 -8.56 0.80
N SER A 124 30.53 -8.58 0.35
CA SER A 124 31.52 -9.55 0.76
C SER A 124 32.20 -9.02 2.03
N THR A 125 31.90 -9.61 3.19
CA THR A 125 32.91 -9.87 4.22
C THR A 125 32.44 -11.01 5.09
#